data_AF-A0A7W2JNJ7-F1
#
_entry.id   AF-A0A7W2JNJ7-F1
#
_cell.length_a   1.000
_cell.length_b   1.000
_cell.length_c   1.000
_cell.angle_alpha   90.00
_cell.angle_beta   90.00
_cell.angle_gamma   90.00
#
_symmetry.space_group_name_H-M   'P 1'
#
loop_
_entity.id
_entity.type
_entity.pdbx_description
1 polymer ?
#
loop_
_entity_poly.entity_id
_entity_poly.type
_entity_poly.pdbx_seq_one_letter_code
_entity_poly.pdbx_strand_id
1 'polypeptide(L)'
;MISVTIGISSHSSQAAVGPAITPAPAKLTTMKELAELLKMDRSAARRYVMRLGHVPKRARTASSGFQTALVFDHDQVRQIVEARQKDGYC
;
A
#
# COMPACT_ATOMS: atom_id res chain seq x y z
N MET A 1 19.10 -33.83 43.93
CA MET A 1 19.49 -32.66 43.12
C MET A 1 19.83 -33.18 41.73
N ILE A 2 18.99 -32.90 40.73
CA ILE A 2 19.07 -33.54 39.41
C ILE A 2 19.26 -32.42 38.39
N SER A 3 20.46 -32.31 37.80
CA SER A 3 20.78 -31.37 36.73
C SER A 3 20.54 -32.04 35.39
N VAL A 4 19.55 -31.54 34.64
CA VAL A 4 19.23 -32.01 33.29
C VAL A 4 19.68 -30.92 32.31
N THR A 5 20.73 -31.20 31.54
CA THR A 5 21.23 -30.32 30.47
C THR A 5 20.74 -30.88 29.13
N ILE A 6 19.74 -30.24 28.53
CA ILE A 6 19.24 -30.56 27.19
C ILE A 6 19.97 -29.64 26.20
N GLY A 7 20.94 -30.20 25.46
CA GLY A 7 21.55 -29.56 24.30
C GLY A 7 20.70 -29.81 23.06
N ILE A 8 19.96 -28.80 22.60
CA ILE A 8 19.30 -28.83 21.29
C ILE A 8 20.28 -28.36 20.22
N SER A 9 20.80 -29.31 19.43
CA SER A 9 21.58 -29.02 18.23
C SER A 9 20.68 -28.40 17.16
N SER A 10 20.79 -27.09 16.98
CA SER A 10 20.16 -26.36 15.88
C SER A 10 20.73 -26.82 14.54
N HIS A 11 19.94 -27.57 13.76
CA HIS A 11 20.17 -27.74 12.33
C HIS A 11 19.85 -26.41 11.64
N SER A 12 20.90 -25.75 11.17
CA SER A 12 20.83 -24.57 10.29
C SER A 12 20.35 -25.01 8.91
N SER A 13 19.03 -25.16 8.74
CA SER A 13 18.43 -25.29 7.42
C SER A 13 18.38 -23.90 6.77
N GLN A 14 19.47 -23.60 6.06
CA GLN A 14 19.61 -22.52 5.10
C GLN A 14 18.54 -22.70 4.00
N ALA A 15 17.42 -21.98 4.13
CA ALA A 15 16.46 -21.80 3.06
C ALA A 15 16.71 -20.42 2.43
N ALA A 16 17.14 -20.47 1.17
CA ALA A 16 17.29 -19.38 0.22
C ALA A 16 16.51 -18.09 0.56
N VAL A 17 17.22 -17.06 1.01
CA VAL A 17 16.74 -15.68 0.94
C VAL A 17 16.84 -15.23 -0.52
N GLY A 18 15.74 -15.40 -1.25
CA GLY A 18 15.46 -14.59 -2.43
C GLY A 18 15.51 -13.09 -2.06
N PRO A 19 15.64 -12.19 -3.05
CA PRO A 19 15.90 -10.78 -2.78
C PRO A 19 14.87 -10.25 -1.79
N ALA A 20 15.35 -9.83 -0.62
CA ALA A 20 14.54 -9.23 0.42
C ALA A 20 13.87 -8.00 -0.18
N ILE A 21 12.59 -8.14 -0.51
CA ILE A 21 11.71 -7.02 -0.79
C ILE A 21 11.54 -6.32 0.55
N THR A 22 12.49 -5.47 0.92
CA THR A 22 12.25 -4.41 1.90
C THR A 22 10.98 -3.70 1.43
N PRO A 23 9.88 -3.70 2.20
CA PRO A 23 8.74 -2.88 1.84
C PRO A 23 9.26 -1.44 1.88
N ALA A 24 9.47 -0.86 0.70
CA ALA A 24 9.75 0.56 0.55
C ALA A 24 8.72 1.31 1.40
N PRO A 25 9.09 2.41 2.08
CA PRO A 25 8.17 3.16 2.93
C PRO A 25 6.88 3.38 2.14
N ALA A 26 5.76 2.86 2.65
CA ALA A 26 4.52 2.74 1.91
C ALA A 26 4.20 4.09 1.25
N LYS A 27 4.42 4.15 -0.06
CA LYS A 27 4.33 5.41 -0.79
C LYS A 27 2.87 5.85 -0.77
N LEU A 28 2.58 6.86 0.04
CA LEU A 28 1.27 7.47 0.11
C LEU A 28 0.98 8.14 -1.23
N THR A 29 -0.09 7.72 -1.88
CA THR A 29 -0.51 8.23 -3.18
C THR A 29 -1.52 9.34 -2.96
N THR A 30 -1.28 10.52 -3.51
CA THR A 30 -2.20 11.65 -3.41
C THR A 30 -3.42 11.45 -4.30
N MET A 31 -4.52 12.17 -4.01
CA MET A 31 -5.70 12.20 -4.89
C MET A 31 -5.36 12.61 -6.33
N LYS A 32 -4.34 13.46 -6.53
CA LYS A 32 -3.89 13.88 -7.87
C LYS A 32 -3.30 12.69 -8.62
N GLU A 33 -2.33 12.02 -8.03
CA GLU A 33 -1.68 10.85 -8.62
C GLU A 33 -2.68 9.70 -8.85
N LEU A 34 -3.61 9.49 -7.91
CA LEU A 34 -4.66 8.49 -8.07
C LEU A 34 -5.55 8.81 -9.29
N ALA A 35 -5.92 10.09 -9.47
CA ALA A 35 -6.72 10.51 -10.61
C ALA A 35 -6.01 10.29 -11.95
N GLU A 36 -4.69 10.53 -12.00
CA GLU A 36 -3.84 10.26 -13.16
C GLU A 36 -3.76 8.76 -13.47
N LEU A 37 -3.56 7.90 -12.46
CA LEU A 37 -3.60 6.42 -12.61
C LEU A 37 -4.94 5.94 -13.13
N LEU A 38 -6.01 6.58 -12.67
CA LEU A 38 -7.36 6.32 -13.12
C LEU A 38 -7.65 6.97 -14.48
N LYS A 39 -6.81 7.82 -15.07
CA LYS A 39 -7.21 8.58 -16.30
C LYS A 39 -8.56 9.29 -16.10
N MET A 40 -8.78 9.88 -14.93
CA MET A 40 -9.99 10.61 -14.57
C MET A 40 -9.64 11.99 -14.01
N ASP A 41 -10.58 12.93 -14.08
CA ASP A 41 -10.47 14.16 -13.29
C ASP A 41 -10.47 13.89 -11.79
N ARG A 42 -9.79 14.74 -11.02
CA ARG A 42 -9.73 14.65 -9.55
C ARG A 42 -11.11 14.56 -8.90
N SER A 43 -12.08 15.33 -9.38
CA SER A 43 -13.46 15.32 -8.87
C SER A 43 -14.22 14.04 -9.20
N ALA A 44 -13.91 13.40 -10.33
CA ALA A 44 -14.49 12.12 -10.73
C ALA A 44 -13.85 10.97 -9.94
N ALA A 45 -12.52 10.96 -9.82
CA ALA A 45 -11.79 10.03 -8.97
C ALA A 45 -12.28 10.08 -7.52
N ARG A 46 -12.45 11.28 -6.94
CA ARG A 46 -13.00 11.41 -5.58
C ARG A 46 -14.40 10.79 -5.44
N ARG A 47 -15.30 11.06 -6.38
CA ARG A 47 -16.65 10.47 -6.38
C ARG A 47 -16.59 8.95 -6.52
N TYR A 48 -15.72 8.45 -7.39
CA TYR A 48 -15.51 7.03 -7.61
C TYR A 48 -15.02 6.31 -6.35
N VAL A 49 -13.97 6.85 -5.71
CA VAL A 49 -13.43 6.35 -4.44
C VAL A 49 -14.49 6.31 -3.35
N MET A 50 -15.29 7.38 -3.22
CA MET A 50 -16.39 7.42 -2.25
C MET A 50 -17.48 6.39 -2.57
N ARG A 51 -17.78 6.14 -3.86
CA ARG A 51 -18.71 5.11 -4.30
C ARG A 51 -18.24 3.71 -3.94
N LEU A 52 -16.93 3.47 -4.00
CA LEU A 52 -16.30 2.22 -3.56
C LEU A 52 -16.21 2.08 -2.03
N GLY A 53 -16.56 3.12 -1.27
CA GLY A 53 -16.52 3.10 0.20
C GLY A 53 -15.14 3.34 0.80
N HIS A 54 -14.14 3.75 0.01
CA HIS A 54 -12.80 4.06 0.53
C HIS A 54 -12.75 5.47 1.12
N VAL A 55 -12.19 5.59 2.32
CA VAL A 55 -12.00 6.88 3.00
C VAL A 55 -10.55 7.33 2.83
N PRO A 56 -10.29 8.48 2.18
CA PRO A 56 -8.93 9.02 2.07
C PRO A 56 -8.42 9.48 3.44
N LYS A 57 -7.17 9.15 3.73
CA LYS A 57 -6.46 9.69 4.90
C LYS A 57 -5.96 11.09 4.57
N ARG A 58 -5.67 11.88 5.61
CA ARG A 58 -5.05 13.20 5.47
C ARG A 58 -3.62 13.12 5.94
N ALA A 59 -2.67 13.41 5.05
CA ALA A 59 -1.26 13.45 5.41
C ALA A 59 -0.58 14.62 4.70
N ARG A 60 0.51 15.12 5.31
CA ARG A 60 1.41 16.06 4.65
C ARG A 60 2.44 15.24 3.88
N THR A 61 2.46 15.38 2.56
CA THR A 61 3.40 14.67 1.71
C THR A 61 4.28 15.65 0.95
N ALA A 62 5.53 15.25 0.68
CA ALA A 62 6.44 16.05 -0.13
C ALA A 62 5.87 16.35 -1.52
N SER A 63 5.11 15.40 -2.10
CA SER A 63 4.44 15.57 -3.40
C SER A 63 3.38 16.69 -3.42
N SER A 64 2.85 17.08 -2.26
CA SER A 64 1.90 18.19 -2.14
C SER A 64 2.55 19.48 -1.65
N GLY A 65 3.89 19.58 -1.70
CA GLY A 65 4.62 20.72 -1.14
C GLY A 65 4.45 20.84 0.38
N PHE A 66 4.39 19.71 1.09
CA PHE A 66 4.13 19.61 2.53
C PHE A 66 2.75 20.15 2.99
N GLN A 67 1.87 20.47 2.05
CA GLN A 67 0.48 20.78 2.36
C GLN A 67 -0.29 19.51 2.74
N THR A 68 -1.35 19.67 3.53
CA THR A 68 -2.24 18.57 3.89
C THR A 68 -3.02 18.12 2.64
N ALA A 69 -2.78 16.88 2.20
CA ALA A 69 -3.45 16.30 1.04
C ALA A 69 -4.29 15.07 1.44
N LEU A 70 -5.29 14.78 0.60
CA LEU A 70 -5.98 13.49 0.63
C LEU A 70 -5.06 12.45 0.03
N VAL A 71 -4.74 11.42 0.81
CA VAL A 71 -3.80 10.37 0.47
C VAL A 71 -4.43 8.99 0.65
N PHE A 72 -3.89 8.04 -0.11
CA PHE A 72 -4.29 6.66 -0.15
C PHE A 72 -3.08 5.77 0.10
N ASP A 73 -3.30 4.71 0.88
CA ASP A 73 -2.33 3.63 1.02
C ASP A 73 -2.22 2.84 -0.28
N HIS A 74 -1.07 2.19 -0.49
CA HIS A 74 -0.82 1.38 -1.67
C HIS A 74 -1.88 0.29 -1.88
N ASP A 75 -2.31 -0.39 -0.81
CA ASP A 75 -3.38 -1.39 -0.87
C ASP A 75 -4.72 -0.79 -1.30
N GLN A 76 -5.06 0.41 -0.83
CA GLN A 76 -6.29 1.10 -1.24
C GLN A 76 -6.23 1.47 -2.72
N VAL A 77 -5.10 2.04 -3.18
CA VAL A 77 -4.91 2.38 -4.60
C VAL A 77 -5.07 1.15 -5.47
N ARG A 78 -4.46 0.03 -5.08
CA ARG A 78 -4.57 -1.24 -5.80
C ARG A 78 -6.03 -1.70 -5.90
N GLN A 79 -6.77 -1.69 -4.79
CA GLN A 79 -8.19 -2.08 -4.79
C GLN A 79 -9.05 -1.18 -5.68
N ILE A 80 -8.80 0.13 -5.65
CA ILE A 80 -9.53 1.11 -6.47
C ILE A 80 -9.25 0.89 -7.97
N VAL A 81 -7.99 0.64 -8.34
CA VAL A 81 -7.59 0.36 -9.73
C VAL A 81 -8.15 -0.98 -10.20
N GLU A 82 -8.11 -2.02 -9.37
CA GLU A 82 -8.71 -3.32 -9.70
C GLU A 82 -10.23 -3.21 -9.88
N ALA A 83 -10.93 -2.44 -9.05
CA ALA A 83 -12.35 -2.15 -9.22
C ALA A 83 -12.61 -1.44 -10.55
N ARG A 84 -11.77 -0.47 -10.91
CA ARG A 84 -11.87 0.27 -12.17
C ARG A 84 -11.69 -0.62 -13.40
N GLN A 85 -10.74 -1.55 -13.35
CA GLN A 85 -10.53 -2.52 -14.40
C GLN A 85 -11.71 -3.47 -14.53
N LYS A 86 -12.32 -3.90 -13.42
CA LYS A 86 -13.55 -4.71 -13.42
C LYS A 86 -14.73 -3.96 -14.02
N ASP A 87 -14.80 -2.64 -13.85
CA ASP A 87 -15.80 -1.79 -14.50
C ASP A 87 -15.58 -1.65 -16.02
N GLY A 88 -14.51 -2.24 -16.57
CA GLY A 88 -14.20 -2.25 -18.00
C GLY A 88 -13.34 -1.08 -18.48
N TYR A 89 -12.70 -0.35 -17.56
CA TYR A 89 -11.85 0.81 -17.89
C TYR A 89 -10.37 0.51 -17.62
N CYS A 90 -9.52 0.71 -18.64
CA CYS A 90 -8.06 0.51 -18.61
C CYS A 90 -7.30 1.70 -19.20
#